data_AF-A0A0H3GKI4-F1
#
_entry.id   AF-A0A0H3GKI4-F1
#
_cell.length_a   1.000
_cell.length_b   1.000
_cell.length_c   1.000
_cell.angle_alpha   90.00
_cell.angle_beta   90.00
_cell.angle_gamma   90.00
#
_symmetry.space_group_name_H-M   'P 1'
#
loop_
_entity.id
_entity.type
_entity.pdbx_description
1 polymer ?
#
loop_
_entity_poly.entity_id
_entity_poly.type
_entity_poly.pdbx_seq_one_letter_code
_entity_poly.pdbx_strand_id
1 'polypeptide(L)' 'MVKTIEYNGNAGGVMKFTYREFANDMARAAFTTDFSVDSKGSDVIAYKGAKFKVNKADNSSISYTIISGFDKAVTF' A
#
# COMPACT_ATOMS: atom_id res chain seq x y z
N MET A 1 -6.27 14.07 7.81
CA MET A 1 -5.76 13.63 6.50
C MET A 1 -5.95 12.14 6.41
N VAL A 2 -6.37 11.62 5.27
CA VAL A 2 -6.52 10.18 5.05
C VAL A 2 -5.49 9.73 4.03
N LYS A 3 -4.83 8.61 4.30
CA LYS A 3 -3.83 7.99 3.42
C LYS A 3 -4.36 6.62 3.02
N THR A 4 -4.21 6.27 1.75
CA THR A 4 -4.67 4.99 1.22
C THR A 4 -3.59 4.34 0.37
N ILE A 5 -3.51 3.01 0.44
CA ILE A 5 -2.82 2.19 -0.55
C ILE A 5 -3.91 1.33 -1.20
N GLU A 6 -4.05 1.48 -2.51
CA GLU A 6 -4.95 0.67 -3.34
C GLU A 6 -4.15 -0.40 -4.06
N TYR A 7 -4.69 -1.61 -4.15
CA TYR A 7 -4.10 -2.72 -4.88
C TYR A 7 -4.69 -2.81 -6.28
N ASN A 8 -3.82 -2.86 -7.29
CA ASN A 8 -4.18 -2.84 -8.72
C ASN A 8 -3.89 -4.17 -9.44
N GLY A 9 -3.60 -5.24 -8.69
CA GLY A 9 -3.35 -6.57 -9.23
C GLY A 9 -1.89 -7.00 -9.25
N ASN A 10 -1.70 -8.31 -9.51
CA ASN A 10 -0.40 -8.98 -9.64
C ASN A 10 -0.31 -9.62 -11.03
N ALA A 11 0.68 -9.21 -11.81
CA ALA A 11 0.95 -9.78 -13.13
C ALA A 11 2.42 -10.19 -13.22
N GLY A 12 2.67 -11.48 -13.51
CA GLY A 12 4.03 -12.00 -13.67
C GLY A 12 4.92 -11.90 -12.42
N GLY A 13 4.31 -11.79 -11.23
CA GLY A 13 5.03 -11.59 -9.97
C GLY A 13 5.33 -10.13 -9.65
N VAL A 14 4.79 -9.17 -10.42
CA VAL A 14 4.85 -7.75 -10.10
C VAL A 14 3.50 -7.29 -9.60
N MET A 15 3.44 -6.93 -8.32
CA MET A 15 2.25 -6.34 -7.71
C MET A 15 2.25 -4.83 -7.92
N LYS A 16 1.10 -4.28 -8.32
CA LYS A 16 0.90 -2.85 -8.59
C LYS A 16 0.00 -2.22 -7.53
N PHE A 17 0.34 -1.00 -7.13
CA PHE A 17 -0.40 -0.25 -6.12
C PHE A 17 -0.48 1.23 -6.47
N THR A 18 -1.51 1.90 -5.95
CA THR A 18 -1.63 3.36 -5.99
C THR A 18 -1.73 3.89 -4.57
N TYR A 19 -0.81 4.76 -4.19
CA TYR A 19 -0.91 5.56 -2.98
C TYR A 19 -1.66 6.85 -3.26
N ARG A 20 -2.51 7.29 -2.32
CA ARG A 20 -3.20 8.59 -2.38
C ARG A 20 -3.31 9.22 -1.01
N GLU A 21 -3.33 10.55 -0.99
CA GLU A 21 -3.67 11.34 0.19
C GLU A 21 -4.90 12.22 -0.07
N PHE A 22 -5.78 12.26 0.93
CA PHE A 22 -7.00 13.05 0.92
C PHE A 22 -6.97 14.08 2.05
N ALA A 23 -7.45 15.28 1.72
CA ALA A 23 -7.75 16.34 2.69
C ALA A 23 -9.15 16.85 2.41
N ASN A 24 -9.99 16.92 3.46
CA ASN A 24 -11.39 17.33 3.36
C ASN A 24 -12.14 16.54 2.26
N ASP A 25 -11.96 15.22 2.25
CA ASP A 25 -12.56 14.27 1.30
C ASP A 25 -12.20 14.47 -0.19
N MET A 26 -11.29 15.41 -0.49
CA MET A 26 -10.76 15.62 -1.83
C MET A 26 -9.40 14.96 -1.99
N ALA A 27 -9.25 14.20 -3.07
CA ALA A 27 -7.96 13.64 -3.48
C ALA A 27 -7.00 14.79 -3.85
N ARG A 28 -5.82 14.80 -3.22
CA ARG A 28 -4.79 15.78 -3.57
C ARG A 28 -3.98 15.20 -4.72
N ALA A 29 -4.22 15.66 -5.94
CA ALA A 29 -3.58 15.12 -7.15
C ALA A 29 -2.04 15.03 -7.05
N ALA A 30 -1.39 16.02 -6.42
CA ALA A 30 0.06 16.03 -6.20
C ALA A 30 0.58 14.94 -5.24
N PHE A 31 -0.31 14.22 -4.56
CA PHE A 31 0.00 13.19 -3.56
C PHE A 31 -0.55 11.82 -3.97
N THR A 32 -0.72 11.60 -5.28
CA THR A 32 -0.97 10.29 -5.87
C THR A 32 0.34 9.73 -6.41
N THR A 33 0.66 8.47 -6.08
CA THR A 33 1.87 7.82 -6.60
C THR A 33 1.60 6.35 -6.85
N ASP A 34 1.82 5.91 -8.08
CA ASP A 34 1.83 4.50 -8.42
C ASP A 34 3.18 3.89 -8.06
N PHE A 35 3.14 2.69 -7.49
CA PHE A 35 4.35 1.94 -7.19
C PHE A 35 4.14 0.45 -7.46
N SER A 36 5.24 -0.27 -7.62
CA SER A 36 5.22 -1.70 -7.87
C SER A 36 6.29 -2.39 -7.05
N VAL A 37 6.02 -3.63 -6.68
CA VAL A 37 6.94 -4.46 -5.90
C VAL A 37 7.04 -5.85 -6.52
N ASP A 38 8.23 -6.41 -6.48
CA ASP A 38 8.46 -7.81 -6.85
C ASP A 38 7.98 -8.71 -5.72
N SER A 39 7.00 -9.55 -6.03
CA SER A 39 6.43 -10.55 -5.13
C SER A 39 7.41 -11.65 -4.70
N LYS A 40 8.51 -11.84 -5.43
CA LYS A 40 9.52 -12.88 -5.11
C LYS A 40 10.53 -12.43 -4.07
N GLY A 41 10.73 -11.12 -3.91
CA GLY A 41 11.78 -10.58 -3.06
C GLY A 41 11.39 -10.51 -1.57
N SER A 42 10.11 -10.27 -1.28
CA SER A 42 9.62 -10.11 0.09
C SER A 42 8.09 -10.15 0.11
N ASP A 43 7.52 -10.85 1.08
CA ASP A 43 6.09 -10.79 1.37
C ASP A 43 5.71 -9.49 2.10
N VAL A 44 6.68 -8.73 2.62
CA VAL A 44 6.43 -7.52 3.39
C VAL A 44 6.63 -6.29 2.53
N ILE A 45 5.59 -5.46 2.47
CA ILE A 45 5.58 -4.16 1.79
C ILE A 45 5.64 -3.07 2.86
N ALA A 46 6.54 -2.11 2.67
CA ALA A 46 6.62 -0.89 3.47
C ALA A 46 6.54 0.33 2.55
N TYR A 47 5.56 1.21 2.76
CA TYR A 47 5.38 2.40 1.95
C TYR A 47 4.77 3.53 2.77
N LYS A 48 5.40 4.71 2.74
CA LYS A 48 4.94 5.93 3.44
C LYS A 48 4.55 5.70 4.92
N GLY A 49 5.32 4.85 5.61
CA GLY A 49 5.11 4.50 7.02
C GLY A 49 4.23 3.27 7.27
N ALA A 50 3.31 2.95 6.35
CA ALA A 50 2.53 1.72 6.44
C ALA A 50 3.42 0.50 6.16
N LYS A 51 3.17 -0.58 6.89
CA LYS A 51 3.84 -1.86 6.70
C LYS A 51 2.82 -2.98 6.79
N PHE A 52 2.82 -3.88 5.82
CA PHE A 52 1.91 -5.02 5.79
C PHE A 52 2.57 -6.21 5.11
N LYS A 53 2.18 -7.42 5.51
CA LYS A 53 2.55 -8.66 4.87
C LYS A 53 1.47 -9.05 3.88
N VAL A 54 1.85 -9.38 2.65
CA VAL A 54 1.01 -10.01 1.64
C VAL A 54 0.99 -11.52 1.91
N ASN A 55 -0.20 -12.07 2.11
CA ASN A 55 -0.40 -13.51 2.31
C ASN A 55 -0.75 -14.20 0.99
N LYS A 56 -1.54 -13.54 0.14
CA LYS A 56 -1.90 -13.99 -1.21
C LYS A 56 -2.28 -12.80 -2.06
N ALA A 57 -1.93 -12.83 -3.35
CA ALA A 57 -2.26 -11.77 -4.29
C ALA A 57 -2.47 -12.36 -5.69
N ASP A 58 -3.60 -12.06 -6.32
CA ASP A 58 -3.91 -12.40 -7.71
C ASP A 58 -4.23 -11.13 -8.52
N ASN A 59 -4.72 -11.26 -9.75
CA ASN A 59 -5.01 -10.08 -10.60
C ASN A 59 -6.11 -9.15 -10.05
N SER A 60 -6.94 -9.61 -9.11
CA SER A 60 -8.15 -8.95 -8.65
C SER A 60 -8.26 -8.80 -7.14
N SER A 61 -7.57 -9.65 -6.37
CA SER A 61 -7.70 -9.74 -4.93
C SER A 61 -6.36 -9.83 -4.22
N ILE A 62 -6.34 -9.34 -2.97
CA ILE A 62 -5.19 -9.41 -2.09
C ILE A 62 -5.66 -9.79 -0.67
N SER A 63 -4.96 -10.74 -0.07
CA SER A 63 -5.02 -11.07 1.35
C SER A 63 -3.76 -10.58 2.01
N TYR A 64 -3.89 -9.84 3.12
CA TYR A 64 -2.78 -9.19 3.79
C TYR A 64 -2.98 -9.10 5.30
N THR A 65 -1.88 -8.95 6.02
CA THR A 65 -1.84 -8.70 7.46
C THR A 65 -1.16 -7.37 7.71
N ILE A 66 -1.84 -6.45 8.39
CA ILE A 66 -1.25 -5.16 8.78
C ILE A 66 -0.20 -5.39 9.88
N ILE A 67 1.00 -4.85 9.67
CA ILE A 67 2.09 -4.82 10.65
C ILE A 67 2.10 -3.46 11.36
N SER A 68 1.97 -2.36 10.61
CA SER A 68 1.82 -1.01 11.14
C SER A 68 1.04 -0.11 10.18
N GLY A 69 0.28 0.84 10.73
CA GLY A 69 -0.38 1.89 9.96
C GLY A 69 0.60 2.95 9.42
N PHE A 70 0.08 3.95 8.73
CA PHE A 70 0.89 5.03 8.13
C PHE A 70 1.60 5.92 9.15
N ASP A 71 0.97 6.14 10.30
CA ASP A 71 1.50 7.00 11.33
C ASP A 71 2.31 6.14 12.30
N LYS A 72 3.52 6.60 12.62
CA LYS A 72 4.29 5.98 13.70
C LYS A 72 3.50 6.20 14.99
N ALA A 73 3.37 5.16 15.81
CA ALA A 73 2.89 5.32 17.17
C ALA A 73 3.70 6.45 17.81
N VAL A 74 3.02 7.55 18.15
CA VAL A 74 3.60 8.61 18.96
C VAL A 74 3.76 7.98 20.34
N THR A 75 4.97 7.53 20.66
CA THR A 75 5.29 7.13 22.02
C THR A 75 5.37 8.41 22.85
N PHE A 76 4.48 8.54 23.84
CA PHE A 76 4.53 9.58 24.86
C PHE A 76 5.65 9.28 25.86
#